data_AF-A0A1I5I1X8-F1
#
_entry.id   AF-A0A1I5I1X8-F1
#
_cell.length_a   1.000
_cell.length_b   1.000
_cell.length_c   1.000
_cell.angle_alpha   90.00
_cell.angle_beta   90.00
_cell.angle_gamma   90.00
#
_symmetry.space_group_name_H-M   'P 1'
#
loop_
_entity.id
_entity.type
_entity.pdbx_description
1 polymer ?
#
loop_
_entity_poly.entity_id
_entity_poly.type
_entity_poly.pdbx_seq_one_letter_code
_entity_poly.pdbx_strand_id
1 'polypeptide(L)'
;MDFNKEEDFNELSFYTLSHKDPSFIHQHIVDAYGAQIADETTKEIRTIFSLVGLYLYLEKGYTGREVQGFHILMSKNKIKWPKIDFPKNRGEINVSDVLTVKSGFERDKMIRNWCLSIWGEYRESRNLIVEIVEKYEKIKKRTANKEYKK
;
A
#
# COMPACT_ATOMS: atom_id res chain seq x y z
N MET A 1 23.85 14.83 4.05
CA MET A 1 23.81 13.72 3.08
C MET A 1 22.44 13.77 2.46
N ASP A 2 22.36 14.08 1.16
CA ASP A 2 21.12 13.91 0.41
C ASP A 2 20.89 12.40 0.29
N PHE A 3 20.00 11.87 1.10
CA PHE A 3 19.58 10.47 0.98
C PHE A 3 18.77 10.35 -0.31
N ASN A 4 19.28 9.59 -1.27
CA ASN A 4 18.56 9.32 -2.50
C ASN A 4 17.41 8.36 -2.17
N LYS A 5 16.19 8.89 -2.06
CA LYS A 5 14.97 8.12 -1.73
C LYS A 5 14.78 6.88 -2.61
N GLU A 6 15.24 6.92 -3.86
CA GLU A 6 15.18 5.78 -4.77
C GLU A 6 16.20 4.69 -4.42
N GLU A 7 17.43 5.06 -4.07
CA GLU A 7 18.44 4.11 -3.61
C GLU A 7 18.03 3.45 -2.30
N ASP A 8 17.54 4.23 -1.34
CA ASP A 8 17.04 3.71 -0.07
C ASP A 8 15.82 2.79 -0.28
N PHE A 9 14.92 3.14 -1.21
CA PHE A 9 13.81 2.26 -1.57
C PHE A 9 14.29 0.95 -2.22
N ASN A 10 15.32 1.02 -3.06
CA ASN A 10 15.92 -0.18 -3.66
C ASN A 10 16.58 -1.07 -2.60
N GLU A 11 17.32 -0.49 -1.65
CA GLU A 11 17.91 -1.23 -0.53
C GLU A 11 16.83 -1.90 0.34
N LEU A 12 15.78 -1.17 0.72
CA LEU A 12 14.66 -1.73 1.47
C LEU A 12 13.90 -2.80 0.66
N SER A 13 13.84 -2.65 -0.65
CA SER A 13 13.27 -3.65 -1.56
C SER A 13 14.10 -4.94 -1.56
N PHE A 14 15.43 -4.87 -1.64
CA PHE A 14 16.29 -6.06 -1.51
C PHE A 14 16.09 -6.76 -0.17
N TYR A 15 16.02 -5.99 0.92
CA TYR A 15 15.74 -6.53 2.25
C TYR A 15 14.40 -7.29 2.27
N THR A 16 13.31 -6.66 1.85
CA THR A 16 11.96 -7.25 1.92
C THR A 16 11.75 -8.41 0.93
N LEU A 17 12.37 -8.37 -0.25
CA LEU A 17 12.30 -9.48 -1.22
C LEU A 17 13.10 -10.71 -0.76
N SER A 18 14.13 -10.53 0.06
CA SER A 18 14.89 -11.64 0.65
C SER A 18 14.14 -12.37 1.78
N HIS A 19 13.06 -11.78 2.31
CA HIS A 19 12.24 -12.41 3.34
C HIS A 19 11.42 -13.55 2.73
N LYS A 20 11.67 -14.78 3.21
CA LYS A 20 10.91 -15.98 2.80
C LYS A 20 9.52 -16.07 3.44
N ASP A 21 9.05 -14.98 4.05
CA ASP A 21 7.81 -14.95 4.82
C ASP A 21 6.57 -15.01 3.90
N PRO A 22 5.63 -15.93 4.14
CA PRO A 22 4.35 -15.95 3.43
C PRO A 22 3.55 -14.65 3.51
N SER A 23 3.76 -13.79 4.51
CA SER A 23 3.04 -12.50 4.61
C SER A 23 3.39 -11.52 3.47
N PHE A 24 4.57 -11.66 2.85
CA PHE A 24 5.04 -10.83 1.73
C PHE A 24 5.05 -9.31 2.03
N ILE A 25 5.80 -8.92 3.06
CA ILE A 25 5.93 -7.52 3.53
C ILE A 25 6.41 -6.52 2.45
N HIS A 26 6.99 -7.00 1.35
CA HIS A 26 7.40 -6.17 0.23
C HIS A 26 6.24 -5.33 -0.34
N GLN A 27 5.03 -5.90 -0.39
CA GLN A 27 3.88 -5.16 -0.89
C GLN A 27 3.60 -3.90 -0.04
N HIS A 28 3.78 -3.98 1.29
CA HIS A 28 3.53 -2.86 2.18
C HIS A 28 4.50 -1.69 1.94
N ILE A 29 5.78 -1.97 1.66
CA ILE A 29 6.75 -0.91 1.35
C ILE A 29 6.48 -0.25 0.00
N VAL A 30 6.00 -1.00 -0.99
CA VAL A 30 5.65 -0.47 -2.32
C VAL A 30 4.45 0.48 -2.19
N ASP A 31 3.45 0.09 -1.40
CA ASP A 31 2.26 0.91 -1.16
C ASP A 31 2.58 2.16 -0.34
N ALA A 32 3.38 2.01 0.72
CA ALA A 32 3.87 3.15 1.51
C ALA A 32 4.65 4.15 0.64
N TYR A 33 5.67 3.68 -0.07
CA TYR A 33 6.48 4.53 -0.94
C TYR A 33 5.64 5.20 -2.02
N GLY A 34 4.76 4.44 -2.68
CA GLY A 34 3.87 4.93 -3.73
C GLY A 34 2.94 6.05 -3.25
N ALA A 35 2.38 5.95 -2.04
CA ALA A 35 1.56 7.01 -1.47
C ALA A 35 2.38 8.20 -0.94
N GLN A 36 3.59 7.96 -0.43
CA GLN A 36 4.46 9.00 0.14
C GLN A 36 5.04 9.93 -0.92
N ILE A 37 5.43 9.40 -2.10
CA ILE A 37 6.01 10.23 -3.16
C ILE A 37 4.96 10.80 -4.12
N ALA A 38 3.69 10.42 -3.98
CA ALA A 38 2.65 10.86 -4.89
C ALA A 38 2.40 12.38 -4.76
N ASP A 39 2.20 12.98 -5.93
CA ASP A 39 1.95 14.40 -6.13
C ASP A 39 0.91 14.63 -7.24
N GLU A 40 0.63 15.90 -7.56
CA GLU A 40 -0.36 16.30 -8.57
C GLU A 40 -0.06 15.78 -9.98
N THR A 41 1.18 15.36 -10.26
CA THR A 41 1.59 14.79 -11.56
C THR A 41 1.42 13.26 -11.59
N THR A 42 1.22 12.64 -10.42
CA THR A 42 1.08 11.20 -10.27
C THR A 42 -0.28 10.72 -10.76
N LYS A 43 -0.29 9.70 -11.63
CA LYS A 43 -1.53 9.08 -12.12
C LYS A 43 -2.38 8.57 -10.95
N GLU A 44 -3.68 8.85 -10.98
CA GLU A 44 -4.62 8.54 -9.89
C GLU A 44 -4.62 7.05 -9.54
N ILE A 45 -4.52 6.18 -10.56
CA ILE A 45 -4.47 4.72 -10.35
C ILE A 45 -3.33 4.31 -9.40
N ARG A 46 -2.16 4.94 -9.49
CA ARG A 46 -1.00 4.61 -8.65
C ARG A 46 -1.31 4.95 -7.19
N THR A 47 -1.75 6.18 -6.95
CA THR A 47 -2.11 6.65 -5.61
C THR A 47 -3.24 5.82 -5.00
N ILE A 48 -4.30 5.54 -5.77
CA ILE A 48 -5.43 4.73 -5.31
C ILE A 48 -5.00 3.31 -4.94
N PHE A 49 -4.16 2.66 -5.74
CA PHE A 49 -3.68 1.31 -5.42
C PHE A 49 -2.87 1.30 -4.12
N SER A 50 -1.97 2.26 -3.96
CA SER A 50 -1.18 2.43 -2.74
C SER A 50 -2.06 2.66 -1.51
N LEU A 51 -3.03 3.58 -1.58
CA LEU A 51 -3.93 3.88 -0.46
C LEU A 51 -4.85 2.70 -0.12
N VAL A 52 -5.37 1.98 -1.12
CA VAL A 52 -6.12 0.74 -0.89
C VAL A 52 -5.24 -0.30 -0.19
N GLY A 53 -3.99 -0.45 -0.62
CA GLY A 53 -3.05 -1.38 0.00
C GLY A 53 -2.78 -1.07 1.47
N LEU A 54 -2.54 0.21 1.78
CA LEU A 54 -2.37 0.68 3.16
C LEU A 54 -3.62 0.45 4.02
N TYR A 55 -4.81 0.78 3.52
CA TYR A 55 -6.06 0.54 4.23
C TYR A 55 -6.30 -0.95 4.50
N LEU A 56 -6.13 -1.80 3.50
CA LEU A 56 -6.31 -3.25 3.64
C LEU A 56 -5.32 -3.84 4.64
N TYR A 57 -4.07 -3.41 4.59
CA TYR A 57 -3.06 -3.85 5.54
C TYR A 57 -3.37 -3.39 6.98
N LEU A 58 -3.56 -2.08 7.17
CA LEU A 58 -3.57 -1.47 8.49
C LEU A 58 -4.91 -1.61 9.22
N GLU A 59 -6.03 -1.55 8.49
CA GLU A 59 -7.37 -1.59 9.07
C GLU A 59 -8.08 -2.93 8.88
N LYS A 60 -7.77 -3.66 7.80
CA LYS A 60 -8.38 -4.97 7.52
C LYS A 60 -7.48 -6.15 7.88
N GLY A 61 -6.22 -5.89 8.26
CA GLY A 61 -5.26 -6.92 8.68
C GLY A 61 -4.80 -7.83 7.55
N TYR A 62 -4.89 -7.39 6.30
CA TYR A 62 -4.48 -8.20 5.15
C TYR A 62 -2.95 -8.34 5.10
N THR A 63 -2.49 -9.55 4.78
CA THR A 63 -1.10 -9.79 4.37
C THR A 63 -0.79 -9.10 3.05
N GLY A 64 0.50 -8.89 2.76
CA GLY A 64 0.94 -8.34 1.47
C GLY A 64 0.50 -9.18 0.27
N ARG A 65 0.38 -10.52 0.41
CA ARG A 65 -0.18 -11.36 -0.67
C ARG A 65 -1.67 -11.13 -0.90
N GLU A 66 -2.44 -10.95 0.16
CA GLU A 66 -3.86 -10.64 0.05
C GLU A 66 -4.08 -9.26 -0.59
N VAL A 67 -3.24 -8.28 -0.23
CA VAL A 67 -3.23 -6.96 -0.88
C VAL A 67 -2.90 -7.09 -2.37
N GLN A 68 -1.84 -7.83 -2.74
CA GLN A 68 -1.50 -8.06 -4.15
C GLN A 68 -2.65 -8.73 -4.92
N GLY A 69 -3.29 -9.73 -4.32
CA GLY A 69 -4.48 -10.37 -4.89
C GLY A 69 -5.64 -9.38 -5.10
N PHE A 70 -5.83 -8.43 -4.19
CA PHE A 70 -6.81 -7.37 -4.31
C PHE A 70 -6.46 -6.38 -5.44
N HIS A 71 -5.19 -5.99 -5.59
CA HIS A 71 -4.73 -5.17 -6.71
C HIS A 71 -4.95 -5.85 -8.06
N ILE A 72 -4.74 -7.16 -8.16
CA ILE A 72 -5.04 -7.94 -9.38
C ILE A 72 -6.55 -7.90 -9.69
N LEU A 73 -7.41 -8.01 -8.67
CA LEU A 73 -8.86 -7.87 -8.86
C LEU A 73 -9.22 -6.48 -9.38
N MET A 74 -8.62 -5.42 -8.82
CA MET A 74 -8.82 -4.03 -9.25
C MET A 74 -8.37 -3.79 -10.69
N SER A 75 -7.20 -4.32 -11.08
CA SER A 75 -6.64 -4.12 -12.43
C SER A 75 -7.48 -4.79 -13.53
N LYS A 76 -8.13 -5.92 -13.20
CA LYS A 76 -9.06 -6.63 -14.09
C LYS A 76 -10.43 -5.96 -14.21
N ASN A 77 -10.83 -5.16 -13.23
CA ASN A 77 -12.16 -4.56 -13.14
C ASN A 77 -12.03 -3.03 -13.04
N LYS A 78 -11.49 -2.42 -14.09
CA LYS A 78 -11.14 -0.99 -14.10
C LYS A 78 -12.37 -0.10 -13.93
N ILE A 79 -12.21 0.94 -13.13
CA ILE A 79 -13.17 2.04 -12.98
C ILE A 79 -12.50 3.35 -13.43
N LYS A 80 -13.28 4.41 -13.58
CA LYS A 80 -12.71 5.76 -13.59
C LYS A 80 -12.19 6.03 -12.18
N TRP A 81 -10.88 6.21 -12.05
CA TRP A 81 -10.26 6.48 -10.76
C TRP A 81 -10.62 7.88 -10.28
N PRO A 82 -11.09 8.03 -9.04
CA PRO A 82 -11.36 9.35 -8.49
C PRO A 82 -10.05 10.09 -8.25
N LYS A 83 -10.12 11.42 -8.27
CA LYS A 83 -9.00 12.26 -7.82
C LYS A 83 -8.84 12.13 -6.31
N ILE A 84 -7.59 12.25 -5.87
CA ILE A 84 -7.22 12.28 -4.47
C ILE A 84 -6.65 13.65 -4.16
N ASP A 85 -7.14 14.26 -3.09
CA ASP A 85 -6.51 15.44 -2.54
C ASP A 85 -5.27 15.00 -1.77
N PHE A 86 -4.11 15.50 -2.21
CA PHE A 86 -2.87 15.18 -1.55
C PHE A 86 -2.76 15.94 -0.24
N PRO A 87 -2.32 15.29 0.86
CA PRO A 87 -2.12 15.97 2.13
C PRO A 87 -1.06 17.08 2.01
N LYS A 88 -0.85 17.89 3.04
CA LYS A 88 0.29 18.83 3.06
C LYS A 88 1.58 18.14 3.47
N ASN A 89 1.48 17.25 4.45
CA ASN A 89 2.60 16.40 4.90
C ASN A 89 2.57 15.06 4.17
N ARG A 90 3.67 14.30 4.19
CA ARG A 90 3.79 12.97 3.54
C ARG A 90 4.17 11.88 4.55
N GLY A 91 3.75 12.06 5.79
CA GLY A 91 4.15 11.26 6.94
C GLY A 91 5.46 11.76 7.55
N GLU A 92 5.66 11.45 8.83
CA GLU A 92 6.87 11.80 9.59
C GLU A 92 7.99 10.79 9.38
N ILE A 93 7.65 9.55 9.05
CA ILE A 93 8.61 8.46 8.78
C ILE A 93 8.81 8.35 7.27
N ASN A 94 10.05 8.17 6.83
CA ASN A 94 10.43 7.89 5.46
C ASN A 94 11.25 6.60 5.34
N VAL A 95 11.59 6.23 4.10
CA VAL A 95 12.36 5.02 3.80
C VAL A 95 13.74 4.99 4.46
N SER A 96 14.42 6.13 4.56
CA SER A 96 15.74 6.24 5.20
C SER A 96 15.64 5.92 6.68
N ASP A 97 14.60 6.43 7.37
CA ASP A 97 14.35 6.13 8.78
C ASP A 97 14.18 4.62 9.01
N VAL A 98 13.49 3.92 8.10
CA VAL A 98 13.32 2.46 8.16
C VAL A 98 14.67 1.75 8.04
N LEU A 99 15.55 2.19 7.15
CA LEU A 99 16.86 1.58 6.95
C LEU A 99 17.82 1.79 8.12
N THR A 100 17.68 2.89 8.88
CA THR A 100 18.48 3.11 10.11
C THR A 100 18.20 2.07 11.20
N VAL A 101 17.05 1.39 11.13
CA VAL A 101 16.68 0.34 12.07
C VAL A 101 17.32 -0.98 11.68
N LYS A 102 17.80 -1.73 12.69
CA LYS A 102 18.40 -3.06 12.52
C LYS A 102 17.45 -4.01 11.78
N SER A 103 17.99 -4.76 10.83
CA SER A 103 17.28 -5.80 10.08
C SER A 103 16.61 -6.85 10.99
N GLY A 104 15.53 -7.45 10.49
CA GLY A 104 14.68 -8.40 11.20
C GLY A 104 13.48 -7.70 11.84
N PHE A 105 13.02 -8.24 12.97
CA PHE A 105 11.79 -7.81 13.64
C PHE A 105 11.65 -6.30 13.86
N GLU A 106 12.73 -5.62 14.23
CA GLU A 106 12.71 -4.17 14.48
C GLU A 106 12.46 -3.37 13.20
N ARG A 107 13.11 -3.74 12.10
CA ARG A 107 12.88 -3.10 10.78
C ARG A 107 11.48 -3.41 10.26
N ASP A 108 10.99 -4.63 10.45
CA ASP A 108 9.63 -5.01 10.04
C ASP A 108 8.57 -4.21 10.80
N LYS A 109 8.80 -3.99 12.09
CA LYS A 109 7.96 -3.08 12.91
C LYS A 109 8.06 -1.63 12.42
N MET A 110 9.25 -1.17 12.04
CA MET A 110 9.43 0.18 11.48
C MET A 110 8.74 0.35 10.12
N ILE A 111 8.74 -0.67 9.25
CA ILE A 111 7.95 -0.69 8.01
C ILE A 111 6.47 -0.48 8.33
N ARG A 112 5.93 -1.17 9.34
CA ARG A 112 4.54 -0.98 9.75
C ARG A 112 4.28 0.44 10.26
N ASN A 113 5.19 1.01 11.05
CA ASN A 113 5.06 2.38 11.54
C ASN A 113 5.10 3.39 10.38
N TRP A 114 5.96 3.17 9.39
CA TRP A 114 6.02 3.97 8.18
C TRP A 114 4.68 3.94 7.42
N CYS A 115 4.10 2.75 7.23
CA CYS A 115 2.77 2.59 6.63
C CYS A 115 1.70 3.37 7.40
N LEU A 116 1.68 3.26 8.73
CA LEU A 116 0.75 4.01 9.60
C LEU A 116 0.92 5.53 9.46
N SER A 117 2.16 6.00 9.47
CA SER A 117 2.50 7.42 9.34
C SER A 117 1.94 8.00 8.04
N ILE A 118 2.14 7.31 6.91
CA ILE A 118 1.61 7.77 5.62
C ILE A 118 0.08 7.68 5.59
N TRP A 119 -0.50 6.55 6.01
CA TRP A 119 -1.96 6.39 6.02
C TRP A 119 -2.65 7.45 6.90
N GLY A 120 -2.02 7.82 8.01
CA GLY A 120 -2.48 8.87 8.90
C GLY A 120 -2.59 10.25 8.26
N GLU A 121 -1.81 10.56 7.21
CA GLU A 121 -1.93 11.82 6.47
C GLU A 121 -3.07 11.80 5.46
N TYR A 122 -3.46 10.63 4.96
CA TYR A 122 -4.54 10.47 3.98
C TYR A 122 -5.93 10.23 4.62
N ARG A 123 -6.12 10.60 5.90
CA ARG A 123 -7.40 10.40 6.62
C ARG A 123 -8.60 10.99 5.90
N GLU A 124 -8.47 12.15 5.28
CA GLU A 124 -9.56 12.79 4.53
C GLU A 124 -9.99 11.94 3.31
N SER A 125 -9.07 11.16 2.73
CA SER A 125 -9.36 10.23 1.64
C SER A 125 -9.92 8.89 2.13
N ARG A 126 -9.96 8.62 3.44
CA ARG A 126 -10.33 7.30 3.97
C ARG A 126 -11.68 6.81 3.49
N ASN A 127 -12.72 7.65 3.56
CA ASN A 127 -14.07 7.26 3.17
C ASN A 127 -14.13 6.82 1.70
N LEU A 128 -13.46 7.57 0.82
CA LEU A 128 -13.35 7.23 -0.60
C LEU A 128 -12.67 5.87 -0.82
N ILE A 129 -11.59 5.59 -0.08
CA ILE A 129 -10.87 4.30 -0.17
C ILE A 129 -11.75 3.15 0.32
N VAL A 130 -12.50 3.34 1.41
CA VAL A 130 -13.47 2.36 1.92
C VAL A 130 -14.52 2.03 0.86
N GLU A 131 -15.13 3.05 0.24
CA GLU A 131 -16.16 2.86 -0.79
C GLU A 131 -15.62 2.08 -2.01
N ILE A 132 -14.39 2.38 -2.43
CA ILE A 132 -13.70 1.64 -3.50
C ILE A 132 -13.55 0.17 -3.10
N VAL A 133 -13.04 -0.09 -1.89
CA VAL A 133 -12.81 -1.47 -1.43
C VAL A 133 -14.11 -2.25 -1.35
N GLU A 134 -15.17 -1.67 -0.76
CA GLU A 134 -16.47 -2.32 -0.67
C GLU A 134 -17.06 -2.66 -2.05
N LYS A 135 -16.87 -1.78 -3.04
CA LYS A 135 -17.28 -2.04 -4.42
C LYS A 135 -16.58 -3.28 -4.99
N TYR A 136 -15.27 -3.40 -4.78
CA TYR A 136 -14.50 -4.55 -5.26
C TYR A 136 -14.78 -5.84 -4.47
N GLU A 137 -15.05 -5.76 -3.17
CA GLU A 137 -15.49 -6.93 -2.41
C GLU A 137 -16.82 -7.50 -2.92
N LYS A 138 -17.76 -6.63 -3.32
CA LYS A 138 -19.02 -7.07 -3.97
C LYS A 138 -18.75 -7.78 -5.29
N ILE A 139 -17.77 -7.33 -6.08
CA ILE A 139 -17.35 -7.99 -7.33
C ILE A 139 -16.75 -9.37 -7.02
N LYS A 140 -15.82 -9.44 -6.06
CA LYS A 140 -15.18 -10.70 -5.61
C LYS A 140 -16.22 -11.76 -5.23
N LYS A 141 -17.22 -11.39 -4.42
CA LYS A 141 -18.32 -12.29 -4.00
C LYS A 141 -19.17 -12.79 -5.17
N ARG A 142 -19.48 -11.93 -6.14
CA ARG A 142 -20.26 -12.29 -7.33
C ARG A 142 -19.52 -13.28 -8.23
N THR A 143 -18.20 -13.11 -8.39
CA THR A 143 -17.37 -14.03 -9.20
C THR A 143 -17.27 -15.40 -8.54
N ALA A 144 -17.00 -15.44 -7.23
CA ALA A 144 -16.95 -16.70 -6.47
C ALA A 144 -18.28 -17.49 -6.60
N ASN A 145 -19.42 -16.83 -6.41
CA ASN A 145 -20.74 -17.47 -6.52
C ASN A 145 -21.08 -18.00 -7.93
N LYS A 146 -20.43 -17.50 -8.99
CA LYS A 146 -20.59 -18.03 -10.35
C LYS A 146 -19.72 -19.25 -10.61
N GLU A 147 -18.57 -19.35 -9.97
CA GLU A 147 -17.67 -20.50 -10.08
C GLU A 147 -18.22 -21.72 -9.35
N TYR A 148 -18.88 -21.55 -8.19
CA TYR A 148 -19.53 -22.65 -7.46
C TYR A 148 -20.83 -23.19 -8.07
N LYS A 149 -21.37 -22.55 -9.12
CA LYS A 149 -22.62 -22.96 -9.81
C LYS A 149 -22.38 -23.64 -11.16
N LYS A 150 -21.12 -23.92 -11.51
CA LYS A 150 -20.73 -24.70 -12.69
C LYS A 150 -20.24 -26.08 -12.26
#